data_AF-A0A2G6QQ42-F1
#
_entry.id   AF-A0A2G6QQ42-F1
#
_cell.length_a   1.000
_cell.length_b   1.000
_cell.length_c   1.000
_cell.angle_alpha   90.00
_cell.angle_beta   90.00
_cell.angle_gamma   90.00
#
_symmetry.space_group_name_H-M   'P 1'
#
loop_
_entity.id
_entity.type
_entity.pdbx_description
1 polymer ?
#
loop_
_entity_poly.entity_id
_entity_poly.type
_entity_poly.pdbx_seq_one_letter_code
_entity_poly.pdbx_strand_id
1 'polypeptide(L)'
;MEEEERTVFMTGVENEYDAFVSWVSKARDIPTYKIRQDLGAYIFSPKQAKENGLIDSIMGPDEAFNHIAESMGIKKDKVRVVRPADPSPFESLLGAENRIYGQINAVGPEQKVTNTLCSGDIQILAFHGSTKAICG
;
A
#
# COMPACT_ATOMS: atom_id res chain seq x y z
N MET A 1 -6.31 15.09 29.68
CA MET A 1 -4.87 14.90 29.43
C MET A 1 -4.16 15.81 30.41
N GLU A 2 -3.45 15.21 31.35
CA GLU A 2 -2.63 15.94 32.32
C GLU A 2 -1.43 16.57 31.62
N GLU A 3 -0.79 17.55 32.25
CA GLU A 3 0.31 18.32 31.64
C GLU A 3 1.55 17.44 31.39
N GLU A 4 1.80 16.48 32.28
CA GLU A 4 2.84 15.45 32.13
C GLU A 4 2.53 14.50 30.96
N GLU A 5 1.31 13.96 30.89
CA GLU A 5 0.86 13.09 29.78
C GLU A 5 1.00 13.80 28.43
N ARG A 6 0.63 15.09 28.37
CA ARG A 6 0.76 15.90 27.17
C ARG A 6 2.22 16.06 26.77
N THR A 7 3.11 16.32 27.71
CA THR A 7 4.55 16.48 27.46
C THR A 7 5.16 15.21 26.89
N VAL A 8 4.85 14.05 27.48
CA VAL A 8 5.33 12.76 27.00
C VAL A 8 4.82 12.48 25.59
N PHE A 9 3.53 12.72 25.34
CA PHE A 9 2.94 12.54 24.01
C PHE A 9 3.59 13.45 22.97
N MET A 10 3.74 14.74 23.27
CA MET A 10 4.35 15.72 22.35
C MET A 10 5.81 15.39 22.06
N THR A 11 6.58 14.93 23.04
CA THR A 11 7.97 14.47 22.85
C THR A 11 8.03 13.32 21.84
N GLY A 12 7.09 12.37 21.92
CA GLY A 12 7.01 11.27 20.94
C GLY A 12 6.72 11.77 19.52
N VAL A 13 5.80 12.72 19.38
CA VAL A 13 5.46 13.33 18.08
C VAL A 13 6.65 14.10 17.50
N GLU A 14 7.37 14.86 18.33
CA GLU A 14 8.55 15.62 17.92
C GLU A 14 9.67 14.70 17.45
N ASN A 15 9.95 13.62 18.19
CA ASN A 15 10.96 12.63 17.81
C ASN A 15 10.65 11.98 16.45
N GLU A 16 9.39 11.61 16.20
CA GLU A 16 8.98 11.01 14.94
C GLU A 16 9.08 12.02 13.78
N TYR A 17 8.68 13.27 14.01
CA TYR A 17 8.80 14.32 13.00
C TYR A 17 10.27 14.63 12.69
N ASP A 18 11.15 14.59 13.68
CA ASP A 18 12.59 14.77 13.50
C ASP A 18 13.20 13.64 12.66
N ALA A 19 12.80 12.39 12.90
CA ALA A 19 13.19 11.25 12.08
C ALA A 19 12.73 11.42 10.63
N PHE A 20 11.47 11.83 10.42
CA PHE A 20 10.93 12.12 9.09
C PHE A 20 11.73 13.21 8.35
N VAL A 21 11.95 14.37 9.00
CA VAL A 21 12.69 15.49 8.41
C VAL A 21 14.12 15.08 8.05
N SER A 22 14.79 14.34 8.94
CA SER A 22 16.15 13.85 8.67
C SER A 22 16.19 12.89 7.49
N TRP A 23 15.20 12.00 7.37
CA TRP A 23 15.12 11.04 6.26
C TRP A 23 14.89 11.76 4.92
N VAL A 24 13.90 12.65 4.85
CA VAL A 24 13.61 13.43 3.63
C VAL A 24 14.81 14.30 3.24
N SER A 25 15.43 14.97 4.22
CA SER A 25 16.59 15.84 3.97
C SER A 25 17.72 15.08 3.30
N LYS A 26 18.07 13.91 3.84
CA LYS A 26 19.13 13.05 3.29
C LYS A 26 18.76 12.48 1.92
N ALA A 27 17.52 12.02 1.74
CA ALA A 27 17.09 11.36 0.52
C ALA A 27 16.90 12.32 -0.67
N ARG A 28 16.52 13.57 -0.39
CA ARG A 28 16.17 14.58 -1.40
C ARG A 28 17.17 15.73 -1.51
N ASP A 29 18.20 15.73 -0.66
CA ASP A 29 19.17 16.83 -0.52
C ASP A 29 18.49 18.19 -0.25
N ILE A 30 17.46 18.17 0.60
CA ILE A 30 16.70 19.37 1.00
C ILE A 30 17.15 19.76 2.41
N PRO A 31 17.57 21.00 2.67
CA PRO A 31 17.92 21.44 4.02
C PRO A 31 16.76 21.24 5.02
N THR A 32 17.05 20.74 6.22
CA THR A 32 16.04 20.46 7.25
C THR A 32 15.21 21.70 7.61
N TYR A 33 15.82 22.90 7.60
CA TYR A 33 15.09 24.16 7.86
C TYR A 33 14.00 24.41 6.80
N LYS A 34 14.28 24.14 5.52
CA LYS A 34 13.34 24.31 4.41
C LYS A 34 12.16 23.34 4.54
N ILE A 35 12.44 22.11 4.98
CA ILE A 35 11.39 21.11 5.23
C ILE A 35 10.45 21.58 6.35
N ARG A 36 10.99 22.13 7.44
CA ARG A 36 10.18 22.55 8.59
C ARG A 36 9.42 23.85 8.36
N GLN A 37 10.08 24.85 7.76
CA GLN A 37 9.57 26.22 7.69
C GLN A 37 8.82 26.49 6.39
N ASP A 38 9.33 26.00 5.26
CA ASP A 38 8.80 26.36 3.94
C ASP A 38 7.81 25.30 3.42
N LEU A 39 8.11 24.02 3.65
CA LEU A 39 7.30 22.90 3.17
C LEU A 39 6.27 22.43 4.19
N GLY A 40 6.65 22.37 5.47
CA GLY A 40 5.80 21.84 6.53
C GLY A 40 5.30 20.42 6.25
N ALA A 41 4.14 20.08 6.81
CA ALA A 41 3.44 18.81 6.59
C ALA A 41 2.21 19.00 5.66
N TYR A 42 2.37 19.74 4.57
CA TYR A 42 1.28 20.04 3.64
C TYR A 42 1.14 18.99 2.53
N ILE A 43 -0.03 19.00 1.89
CA ILE A 43 -0.32 18.20 0.69
C ILE A 43 0.07 19.02 -0.54
N PHE A 44 0.84 18.42 -1.45
CA PHE A 44 1.31 19.07 -2.67
C PHE A 44 0.68 18.45 -3.91
N SER A 45 0.31 19.28 -4.88
CA SER A 45 0.08 18.82 -6.25
C SER A 45 1.38 18.27 -6.86
N PRO A 46 1.31 17.43 -7.92
CA PRO A 46 2.52 16.92 -8.58
C PRO A 46 3.48 18.03 -9.02
N LYS A 47 2.94 19.16 -9.51
CA LYS A 47 3.75 20.31 -9.93
C LYS A 47 4.50 20.93 -8.75
N GLN A 48 3.81 21.21 -7.65
CA GLN A 48 4.44 21.76 -6.44
C GLN A 48 5.46 20.79 -5.85
N ALA A 49 5.16 19.49 -5.82
CA ALA A 49 6.08 18.48 -5.33
C ALA A 49 7.39 18.47 -6.14
N LYS A 50 7.30 18.62 -7.47
CA LYS A 50 8.49 18.71 -8.32
C LYS A 50 9.27 20.02 -8.08
N GLU A 51 8.59 21.15 -8.00
CA GLU A 51 9.20 22.47 -7.73
C GLU A 51 9.90 22.51 -6.35
N ASN A 52 9.32 21.84 -5.36
CA ASN A 52 9.88 21.69 -4.02
C ASN A 52 10.97 20.62 -3.92
N GLY A 53 11.25 19.88 -5.00
CA GLY A 53 12.24 18.80 -5.01
C GLY A 53 11.80 17.55 -4.25
N LEU A 54 10.50 17.37 -3.98
CA LEU A 54 9.96 16.18 -3.31
C LEU A 54 9.80 14.98 -4.24
N ILE A 55 9.71 15.22 -5.55
CA ILE A 55 9.71 14.19 -6.62
C ILE A 55 10.66 14.61 -7.74
N ASP A 56 11.14 13.65 -8.53
CA ASP A 56 12.09 13.90 -9.62
C ASP A 56 11.37 14.28 -10.94
N SER A 57 10.23 13.64 -11.21
CA SER A 57 9.49 13.81 -12.45
C SER A 57 7.99 13.52 -12.29
N ILE A 58 7.21 14.01 -13.25
CA ILE A 58 5.78 13.71 -13.38
C ILE A 58 5.64 12.94 -14.68
N MET A 59 5.16 11.70 -14.59
CA MET A 59 5.06 10.78 -15.72
C MET A 59 3.71 10.06 -15.69
N GLY A 60 3.23 9.65 -16.86
CA GLY A 60 2.13 8.70 -16.94
C GLY A 60 2.58 7.29 -16.50
N PRO A 61 1.66 6.36 -16.18
CA PRO A 61 2.02 5.01 -15.74
C PRO A 61 2.95 4.27 -16.71
N ASP A 62 2.62 4.23 -18.00
CA ASP A 62 3.42 3.51 -19.01
C ASP A 62 4.80 4.16 -19.22
N GLU A 63 4.87 5.49 -19.14
CA GLU A 63 6.12 6.24 -19.20
C GLU A 63 6.99 5.93 -17.98
N ALA A 64 6.42 5.90 -16.78
CA ALA A 64 7.14 5.56 -15.55
C ALA A 64 7.72 4.14 -15.60
N PHE A 65 6.96 3.14 -16.06
CA PHE A 65 7.48 1.78 -16.22
C PHE A 65 8.62 1.69 -17.23
N ASN A 66 8.50 2.40 -18.35
CA ASN A 66 9.57 2.48 -19.34
C ASN A 66 10.82 3.18 -18.78
N HIS A 67 10.64 4.26 -18.02
CA HIS A 67 11.74 4.97 -17.39
C HIS A 67 12.49 4.09 -16.37
N ILE A 68 11.75 3.32 -15.56
CA ILE A 68 12.33 2.35 -14.62
C ILE A 68 13.12 1.27 -15.39
N ALA A 69 12.54 0.72 -16.46
CA ALA A 69 13.22 -0.27 -17.31
C ALA A 69 14.54 0.26 -17.88
N GLU A 70 14.52 1.47 -18.43
CA GLU A 70 15.69 2.16 -18.97
C GLU A 70 16.75 2.40 -17.89
N SER A 71 16.35 2.83 -16.69
CA SER A 71 17.27 3.08 -15.56
C SER A 71 18.00 1.82 -15.11
N MET A 72 17.42 0.63 -15.36
CA MET A 72 18.00 -0.68 -15.07
C MET A 72 18.75 -1.29 -16.28
N GLY A 73 18.84 -0.56 -17.41
CA GLY A 73 19.46 -1.06 -18.63
C GLY A 73 18.67 -2.17 -19.35
N ILE A 74 17.37 -2.30 -19.06
CA ILE A 74 16.50 -3.31 -19.66
C ILE A 74 15.82 -2.71 -20.89
N LYS A 75 15.85 -3.43 -22.01
CA LYS A 75 15.15 -3.00 -23.22
C LYS A 75 13.63 -3.07 -23.04
N LYS A 76 12.90 -2.09 -23.58
CA LYS A 76 11.44 -1.97 -23.44
C LYS A 76 10.67 -3.20 -23.89
N ASP A 77 11.12 -3.85 -24.97
CA ASP A 77 10.53 -5.08 -25.51
C ASP A 77 10.66 -6.29 -24.56
N LYS A 78 11.51 -6.20 -23.54
CA LYS A 78 11.72 -7.22 -22.51
C LYS A 78 11.01 -6.91 -21.19
N VAL A 79 10.31 -5.79 -21.09
CA VAL A 79 9.58 -5.41 -19.87
C VAL A 79 8.08 -5.59 -20.09
N ARG A 80 7.46 -6.32 -19.17
CA ARG A 80 6.02 -6.51 -19.14
C ARG A 80 5.50 -6.18 -17.75
N VAL A 81 4.58 -5.23 -17.68
CA VAL A 81 3.81 -4.98 -16.45
C VAL A 81 2.87 -6.16 -16.26
N VAL A 82 3.07 -6.93 -15.21
CA VAL A 82 2.18 -8.03 -14.82
C VAL A 82 1.25 -7.50 -13.75
N ARG A 83 -0.04 -7.47 -14.05
CA ARG A 83 -1.08 -7.21 -13.05
C ARG A 83 -1.64 -8.56 -12.62
N PRO A 84 -1.93 -8.76 -11.32
CA PRO A 84 -2.78 -9.87 -10.92
C PRO A 84 -4.08 -9.80 -11.72
N ALA A 85 -4.45 -10.90 -12.35
CA ALA A 85 -5.67 -11.01 -13.12
C ALA A 85 -6.39 -12.29 -12.69
N ASP A 86 -7.71 -12.22 -12.66
CA ASP A 86 -8.52 -13.40 -12.41
C ASP A 86 -8.22 -14.45 -13.48
N PRO A 87 -8.25 -15.75 -13.11
CA PRO A 87 -8.09 -16.81 -14.08
C PRO A 87 -9.17 -16.68 -15.15
N SER A 88 -8.78 -16.85 -16.41
CA SER A 88 -9.74 -16.89 -17.52
C SER A 88 -10.77 -18.02 -17.31
N PRO A 89 -11.92 -18.02 -18.00
CA PRO A 89 -12.92 -19.07 -17.84
C PRO A 89 -12.39 -20.49 -18.09
N PHE A 90 -11.46 -20.63 -19.04
CA PHE A 90 -10.81 -21.91 -19.32
C PHE A 90 -9.83 -22.32 -18.22
N GLU A 91 -9.03 -21.39 -17.69
CA GLU A 91 -8.12 -21.65 -16.57
C GLU A 91 -8.89 -22.00 -15.30
N SER A 92 -10.01 -21.32 -15.04
CA SER A 92 -10.93 -21.64 -13.94
C SER A 92 -11.52 -23.04 -14.09
N LEU A 93 -11.90 -23.45 -15.31
CA LEU A 93 -12.36 -24.80 -15.60
C LEU A 93 -11.27 -25.86 -15.34
N LEU A 94 -10.00 -25.52 -15.58
CA LEU A 94 -8.85 -26.37 -15.26
C LEU A 94 -8.42 -26.31 -13.78
N GLY A 95 -9.17 -25.61 -12.92
CA GLY A 95 -8.92 -25.54 -11.48
C GLY A 95 -7.86 -24.50 -11.08
N ALA A 96 -7.57 -23.51 -11.92
CA ALA A 96 -6.72 -22.39 -11.52
C ALA A 96 -7.46 -21.52 -10.50
N GLU A 97 -6.94 -21.47 -9.26
CA GLU A 97 -7.41 -20.58 -8.21
C GLU A 97 -6.33 -19.53 -7.91
N ASN A 98 -6.46 -18.33 -8.49
CA ASN A 98 -5.65 -17.20 -8.06
C ASN A 98 -6.43 -16.36 -7.04
N ARG A 99 -5.90 -16.25 -5.82
CA ARG A 99 -6.36 -15.24 -4.85
C ARG A 99 -5.57 -13.97 -5.10
N ILE A 100 -6.19 -13.00 -5.76
CA ILE A 100 -5.65 -11.65 -5.84
C ILE A 100 -5.72 -11.05 -4.43
N TYR A 101 -4.56 -10.79 -3.81
CA TYR A 101 -4.49 -10.13 -2.52
C TYR A 101 -5.25 -8.80 -2.55
N GLY A 102 -6.24 -8.64 -1.65
CA GLY A 102 -7.09 -7.45 -1.56
C GLY A 102 -8.41 -7.54 -2.33
N GLN A 103 -8.64 -8.58 -3.12
CA GLN A 103 -9.96 -8.88 -3.68
C GLN A 103 -10.64 -9.98 -2.87
N ILE A 104 -11.81 -9.63 -2.31
CA ILE A 104 -12.70 -10.60 -1.71
C ILE A 104 -13.52 -11.19 -2.86
N ASN A 105 -13.16 -12.39 -3.32
CA ASN A 105 -14.06 -13.11 -4.21
C ASN A 105 -15.37 -13.33 -3.45
N ALA A 106 -16.47 -12.81 -4.00
CA ALA A 106 -17.79 -13.01 -3.40
C ALA A 106 -18.03 -14.52 -3.27
N VAL A 107 -18.23 -15.00 -2.05
CA VAL A 107 -18.61 -16.38 -1.79
C VAL A 107 -19.95 -16.59 -2.49
N GLY A 108 -19.96 -17.41 -3.53
CA GLY A 108 -21.19 -17.76 -4.23
C GLY A 108 -22.18 -18.43 -3.27
N PRO A 109 -23.49 -18.33 -3.52
CA PRO A 109 -24.54 -18.77 -2.58
C PRO A 109 -24.50 -20.26 -2.21
N GLU A 110 -23.75 -21.09 -2.94
CA GLU A 110 -23.65 -22.54 -2.71
C GLU A 110 -22.38 -23.00 -1.98
N GLN A 111 -21.41 -22.10 -1.72
CA GLN A 111 -20.19 -22.48 -1.02
C GLN A 111 -20.41 -22.44 0.49
N LYS A 112 -20.87 -23.57 1.03
CA LYS A 112 -20.77 -23.85 2.47
C LYS A 112 -19.29 -23.87 2.84
N VAL A 113 -18.91 -22.90 3.64
CA VAL A 113 -17.57 -22.76 4.20
C VAL A 113 -17.22 -24.07 4.93
N THR A 114 -16.28 -24.83 4.36
CA THR A 114 -16.01 -26.22 4.76
C THR A 114 -15.32 -26.31 6.12
N ASN A 115 -15.25 -27.55 6.65
CA ASN A 115 -14.69 -27.96 7.94
C ASN A 115 -13.33 -27.34 8.33
N THR A 116 -12.58 -26.78 7.39
CA THR A 116 -11.34 -26.04 7.66
C THR A 116 -11.54 -24.85 8.59
N LEU A 117 -12.73 -24.22 8.58
CA LEU A 117 -13.06 -23.12 9.50
C LEU A 117 -13.65 -23.58 10.84
N CYS A 118 -14.27 -24.77 10.86
CA CYS A 118 -14.89 -25.32 12.07
C CYS A 118 -13.97 -26.26 12.86
N SER A 119 -12.90 -26.76 12.23
CA SER A 119 -11.99 -27.76 12.81
C SER A 119 -10.51 -27.56 12.43
N GLY A 120 -10.17 -26.47 11.75
CA GLY A 120 -8.78 -26.06 11.48
C GLY A 120 -8.20 -25.12 12.54
N ASP A 121 -6.97 -24.68 12.32
CA ASP A 121 -6.26 -23.75 13.20
C ASP A 121 -6.99 -22.41 13.35
N ILE A 122 -6.89 -21.79 14.53
CA ILE A 122 -7.60 -20.54 14.87
C ILE A 122 -7.20 -19.43 13.89
N GLN A 123 -8.16 -18.96 13.09
CA GLN A 123 -8.02 -17.76 12.27
C GLN A 123 -8.91 -16.64 12.84
N ILE A 124 -8.35 -15.43 12.96
CA ILE A 124 -9.11 -14.26 13.40
C ILE A 124 -9.99 -13.80 12.24
N LEU A 125 -11.31 -13.95 12.39
CA LEU A 125 -12.32 -13.49 11.46
C LEU A 125 -13.21 -12.43 12.11
N ALA A 126 -13.44 -11.33 11.39
CA ALA A 126 -14.50 -10.40 11.70
C ALA A 126 -15.77 -10.83 10.95
N PHE A 127 -16.79 -11.29 11.69
CA PHE A 127 -18.08 -11.70 11.12
C PHE A 127 -19.21 -10.92 11.77
N HIS A 128 -20.26 -10.60 11.00
CA HIS A 128 -21.50 -10.04 11.51
C HIS A 128 -22.67 -10.91 11.07
N GLY A 129 -23.51 -11.34 12.03
CA GLY A 129 -24.67 -12.21 11.79
C GLY A 129 -24.67 -13.49 12.63
N SER A 130 -25.58 -14.42 12.30
CA SER A 130 -25.74 -15.70 13.01
C SER A 130 -24.68 -16.72 12.58
N THR A 131 -23.94 -17.28 13.54
CA THR A 131 -22.93 -18.33 13.30
C THR A 131 -23.52 -19.67 12.86
N LYS A 132 -24.80 -19.92 13.14
CA LYS A 132 -25.55 -21.10 12.66
C LYS A 132 -25.62 -21.17 11.12
N ALA A 133 -25.60 -20.01 10.46
CA ALA A 133 -25.59 -19.96 9.00
C ALA A 133 -24.24 -20.38 8.39
N ILE A 134 -23.16 -20.33 9.18
CA ILE A 134 -21.81 -20.68 8.74
C ILE A 134 -21.49 -22.15 9.03
N CYS A 135 -21.85 -22.64 10.22
CA CYS A 135 -21.40 -23.96 10.69
C CYS A 135 -22.40 -25.10 10.44
N GLY A 136 -23.64 -24.78 10.03
CA GLY A 136 -24.74 -25.75 10.00
C GLY A 136 -25.38 -25.94 11.37
#